data_AF-A0A6G2W2C5-F1
#
_entry.id   AF-A0A6G2W2C5-F1
#
_cell.length_a   1.000
_cell.length_b   1.000
_cell.length_c   1.000
_cell.angle_alpha   90.00
_cell.angle_beta   90.00
_cell.angle_gamma   90.00
#
_symmetry.space_group_name_H-M   'P 1'
#
loop_
_entity.id
_entity.type
_entity.pdbx_description
1 polymer ?
#
loop_
_entity_poly.entity_id
_entity_poly.type
_entity_poly.pdbx_seq_one_letter_code
_entity_poly.pdbx_strand_id
1 'polypeptide(L)' 'IEVTDTRGDRLPRLTTPAEDGESGRGLLLVAALADRWGVTEGRHPRKTVWAEVSTRPTASRSVPSR' A
#
# COMPACT_ATOMS: atom_id res chain seq x y z
N ILE A 1 -2.86 9.71 -0.18
CA ILE A 1 -1.50 9.59 0.40
C ILE A 1 -0.56 9.19 -0.72
N GLU A 2 0.64 9.78 -0.78
CA GLU A 2 1.66 9.41 -1.77
C GLU A 2 3.05 9.41 -1.14
N VAL A 3 3.91 8.51 -1.61
CA VAL A 3 5.31 8.39 -1.17
C VAL A 3 6.19 8.24 -2.39
N THR A 4 7.19 9.11 -2.49
CA THR A 4 8.15 9.13 -3.58
C THR A 4 9.50 8.59 -3.11
N ASP A 5 10.01 7.62 -3.84
CA ASP A 5 11.31 6.97 -3.59
C ASP A 5 12.23 7.27 -4.78
N THR A 6 13.43 7.78 -4.49
CA THR A 6 14.48 8.10 -5.48
C THR A 6 15.34 6.89 -5.85
N ARG A 7 14.98 5.69 -5.39
CA ARG A 7 15.54 4.40 -5.80
C ARG A 7 14.60 3.68 -6.78
N GLY A 8 14.63 4.09 -8.03
CA GLY A 8 13.67 3.71 -9.08
C GLY A 8 13.99 2.38 -9.77
N ASP A 9 15.19 1.83 -9.57
CA ASP A 9 15.62 0.52 -10.08
C ASP A 9 14.84 -0.65 -9.46
N ARG A 10 14.16 -0.42 -8.32
CA ARG A 10 13.34 -1.43 -7.64
C ARG A 10 11.91 -0.96 -7.46
N LEU A 11 11.02 -1.38 -8.36
CA LEU A 11 9.58 -1.21 -8.20
C LEU A 11 9.07 -1.99 -6.98
N PRO A 12 8.08 -1.45 -6.24
CA PRO A 12 7.44 -2.17 -5.15
C PRO A 12 6.74 -3.41 -5.70
N ARG A 13 6.83 -4.52 -4.96
CA ARG A 13 6.19 -5.78 -5.30
C ARG A 13 5.34 -6.23 -4.12
N LEU A 14 4.15 -6.75 -4.41
CA LEU A 14 3.40 -7.49 -3.41
C LEU A 14 4.16 -8.78 -3.12
N THR A 15 4.47 -8.99 -1.86
CA THR A 15 5.20 -10.17 -1.38
C THR A 15 4.45 -10.76 -0.21
N THR A 16 4.43 -12.09 -0.11
CA THR A 16 3.96 -12.75 1.10
C THR A 16 5.01 -12.55 2.19
N PRO A 17 4.70 -11.79 3.26
CA PRO A 17 5.63 -11.62 4.37
C PRO A 17 5.79 -12.96 5.09
N ALA A 18 7.00 -13.21 5.62
CA ALA A 18 7.18 -14.28 6.59
C ALA A 18 6.32 -14.01 7.84
N GLU A 19 5.88 -15.06 8.52
CA GLU A 19 4.97 -14.96 9.67
C GLU A 19 5.57 -14.07 10.77
N ASP A 20 6.87 -14.24 11.04
CA ASP A 20 7.70 -13.51 12.00
C ASP A 20 8.56 -12.40 11.37
N GLY A 21 8.53 -12.24 10.04
CA GLY A 21 9.34 -11.22 9.37
C GLY A 21 8.86 -9.80 9.72
N GLU A 22 9.75 -8.81 9.78
CA GLU A 22 9.37 -7.42 10.10
C GLU A 22 9.07 -6.56 8.86
N SER A 23 9.24 -7.12 7.65
CA SER A 23 9.10 -6.40 6.38
C SER A 23 8.02 -7.02 5.47
N GLY A 24 7.70 -6.35 4.35
CA GLY A 24 6.81 -6.90 3.31
C GLY A 24 5.31 -6.67 3.51
N ARG A 25 4.86 -6.27 4.70
CA ARG A 25 3.42 -6.01 4.97
C ARG A 25 2.89 -4.68 4.41
N GLY A 26 3.75 -3.69 4.20
CA GLY A 26 3.32 -2.33 3.86
C GLY A 26 2.42 -2.27 2.62
N LEU A 27 2.81 -2.92 1.53
CA LEU A 27 2.04 -2.90 0.29
C LEU A 27 0.74 -3.72 0.38
N LEU A 28 0.71 -4.77 1.21
CA LEU A 28 -0.51 -5.54 1.50
C LEU A 28 -1.52 -4.68 2.26
N LEU A 29 -1.06 -3.90 3.25
CA LEU A 29 -1.92 -2.98 3.98
C LEU A 29 -2.50 -1.90 3.06
N VAL A 30 -1.67 -1.33 2.17
CA VAL A 30 -2.15 -0.38 1.15
C VAL A 30 -3.21 -1.01 0.26
N ALA A 31 -2.97 -2.21 -0.26
CA ALA A 31 -3.92 -2.90 -1.12
C ALA A 31 -5.24 -3.26 -0.43
N ALA A 32 -5.22 -3.52 0.88
CA ALA A 32 -6.41 -3.87 1.66
C ALA A 32 -7.22 -2.66 2.13
N LEU A 33 -6.57 -1.53 2.38
CA LEU A 33 -7.19 -0.34 2.99
C LEU A 33 -7.53 0.77 2.00
N ALA A 34 -6.85 0.83 0.85
CA ALA A 34 -7.08 1.87 -0.14
C ALA A 34 -8.25 1.52 -1.06
N ASP A 35 -9.06 2.53 -1.40
CA ASP A 35 -10.11 2.41 -2.43
C ASP A 35 -9.47 2.24 -3.81
N ARG A 36 -8.38 2.98 -4.05
CA ARG A 36 -7.54 2.88 -5.24
C ARG A 36 -6.09 3.08 -4.83
N TRP A 37 -5.18 2.36 -5.46
CA TRP A 37 -3.75 2.56 -5.29
C TRP A 37 -3.02 2.19 -6.57
N GLY A 38 -1.78 2.66 -6.68
CA GLY A 38 -0.95 2.35 -7.83
C GLY A 38 0.48 2.82 -7.67
N VAL A 39 1.25 2.59 -8.74
CA VAL A 39 2.64 3.02 -8.85
C VAL A 39 2.78 3.84 -10.11
N THR A 40 3.36 5.02 -9.98
CA THR A 40 3.71 5.87 -11.11
C THR A 40 5.22 6.00 -11.16
N GLU A 41 5.82 5.67 -12.31
CA GLU A 41 7.24 5.91 -12.56
C GLU A 41 7.44 7.39 -12.89
N GLY A 42 8.36 8.03 -12.16
CA GLY A 42 8.76 9.41 -12.40
C GLY A 42 9.98 9.48 -13.32
N ARG A 43 10.60 10.67 -13.43
CA ARG A 43 11.93 10.77 -14.04
C ARG A 43 12.88 9.84 -13.29
N HIS A 44 13.52 8.92 -14.02
CA HIS A 44 14.49 7.99 -13.45
C HIS A 44 15.51 8.73 -12.57
N PRO A 45 15.87 8.23 -11.38
CA PRO A 45 15.48 6.95 -10.77
C PRO A 45 14.30 7.09 -9.80
N ARG A 46 13.20 7.75 -10.17
CA ARG A 46 12.10 8.01 -9.21
C ARG A 46 10.90 7.12 -9.45
N LYS A 47 10.29 6.64 -8.38
CA LYS A 47 8.97 6.00 -8.39
C LYS A 47 8.10 6.61 -7.29
N THR A 48 6.79 6.64 -7.51
CA THR A 48 5.82 7.13 -6.52
C THR A 48 4.74 6.08 -6.33
N VAL A 49 4.54 5.64 -5.09
CA VAL A 49 3.37 4.84 -4.70
C VAL A 49 2.31 5.80 -4.21
N TRP A 50 1.09 5.67 -4.75
CA TRP A 50 -0.04 6.50 -4.36
C TRP A 50 -1.20 5.62 -3.89
N ALA A 51 -1.98 6.15 -2.96
CA ALA A 51 -3.17 5.51 -2.39
C ALA A 51 -4.25 6.56 -2.13
N GLU A 52 -5.46 6.26 -2.55
CA GLU A 52 -6.67 7.00 -2.24
C GLU A 52 -7.44 6.26 -1.16
N VAL A 53 -7.78 6.97 -0.09
CA VAL A 53 -8.46 6.40 1.09
C VAL A 53 -9.59 7.34 1.47
N SER A 54 -10.81 6.82 1.56
CA SER A 54 -11.94 7.56 2.15
C SER A 54 -11.66 7.94 3.60
N THR A 55 -11.76 9.22 3.91
CA THR A 55 -11.62 9.75 5.28
C THR A 55 -12.94 9.79 6.05
N ARG A 56 -14.04 9.34 5.41
CA ARG A 56 -15.31 9.23 6.11
C ARG A 56 -15.19 8.15 7.19
N PRO A 57 -15.68 8.42 8.41
CA PRO A 57 -15.77 7.38 9.42
C PRO A 57 -16.54 6.19 8.84
N THR A 58 -15.87 5.06 8.69
CA THR A 58 -16.55 3.82 8.34
C THR A 58 -17.38 3.45 9.56
N ALA A 59 -18.71 3.47 9.42
CA ALA A 59 -19.59 2.89 10.45
C ALA A 59 -19.08 1.48 10.72
N SER A 60 -18.77 1.18 11.99
CA SER A 60 -18.09 -0.05 12.40
C SER A 60 -18.72 -1.24 11.67
N ARG A 61 -17.96 -1.86 10.77
CA ARG A 61 -18.45 -3.00 10.01
C ARG A 61 -18.56 -4.15 11.00
N SER A 62 -19.78 -4.41 11.48
CA SER A 62 -20.07 -5.50 12.41
C SER A 62 -19.54 -6.79 11.81
N VAL A 63 -18.55 -7.41 12.46
CA VAL A 63 -18.14 -8.76 12.11
C VAL A 63 -19.26 -9.67 12.61
N PRO A 64 -19.98 -10.40 11.74
CA PRO A 64 -20.99 -11.33 12.22
C PRO A 64 -20.30 -12.41 13.06
N SER A 65 -20.75 -12.59 14.31
CA SER A 65 -20.28 -13.70 15.12
C SER A 65 -20.74 -15.01 14.48
N ARG A 66 -19.83 -15.96 14.43
CA ARG A 66 -20.08 -17.30 13.91
C ARG A 66 -20.91 -18.13 14.89
#